data_AF-A0A2A2V8V9-F1
#
_entry.id   AF-A0A2A2V8V9-F1
#
_cell.length_a   1.000
_cell.length_b   1.000
_cell.length_c   1.000
_cell.angle_alpha   90.00
_cell.angle_beta   90.00
_cell.angle_gamma   90.00
#
_symmetry.space_group_name_H-M   'P 1'
#
loop_
_entity.id
_entity.type
_entity.pdbx_description
1 polymer ?
#
loop_
_entity_poly.entity_id
_entity_poly.type
_entity_poly.pdbx_seq_one_letter_code
_entity_poly.pdbx_strand_id
1 'polypeptide(L)'
;MVRIGQEDDDEYETTAVEFLDGSNGHHQNIPALVVQGLIIPERKVSEGVLIKSISVVWREIARMLAKDWELASQLTPTQWEEMVAGAYEQTGYKVVLTPRSGDHGRDIIATSTGIGSVKILGSVKKYAHGHRVDAEACRSLLGVLSADQKASKGIITTTSDFAPQIRTDPSIAPFLPTRLELMNGIDLQKWLSDLTSK
;
A
#
# COMPACT_ATOMS: atom_id res chain seq x y z
N MET A 1 11.85 18.84 -62.73
CA MET A 1 12.97 18.46 -63.61
C MET A 1 14.25 18.92 -62.94
N VAL A 2 15.28 18.07 -62.94
CA VAL A 2 16.62 18.20 -62.30
C VAL A 2 16.72 17.56 -60.88
N ARG A 3 17.31 16.35 -60.85
CA ARG A 3 18.03 15.67 -59.73
C ARG A 3 19.31 16.47 -59.40
N ILE A 4 20.13 16.30 -58.34
CA ILE A 4 20.71 15.12 -57.67
C ILE A 4 21.42 15.61 -56.37
N GLY A 5 21.56 14.73 -55.36
CA GLY A 5 22.48 14.76 -54.20
C GLY A 5 21.77 14.26 -52.94
N GLN A 6 21.85 13.01 -52.44
CA GLN A 6 23.01 12.17 -52.03
C GLN A 6 24.04 12.99 -51.27
N GLU A 7 24.53 12.64 -50.09
CA GLU A 7 24.38 11.58 -49.08
C GLU A 7 25.10 12.21 -47.87
N ASP A 8 24.70 11.94 -46.63
CA ASP A 8 25.61 11.86 -45.48
C ASP A 8 24.81 11.34 -44.28
N ASP A 9 25.10 10.09 -43.97
CA ASP A 9 24.81 9.41 -42.71
C ASP A 9 25.55 10.14 -41.58
N ASP A 10 24.85 10.42 -40.48
CA ASP A 10 25.50 10.61 -39.17
C ASP A 10 24.69 9.86 -38.11
N GLU A 11 25.08 8.59 -38.04
CA GLU A 11 25.00 7.66 -36.94
C GLU A 11 25.53 8.31 -35.65
N TYR A 12 24.66 8.60 -34.68
CA TYR A 12 25.08 8.86 -33.29
C TYR A 12 24.76 7.65 -32.42
N GLU A 13 25.52 6.59 -32.67
CA GLU A 13 25.97 5.65 -31.64
C GLU A 13 27.10 6.33 -30.83
N THR A 14 27.29 5.94 -29.55
CA THR A 14 28.27 6.45 -28.53
C THR A 14 27.53 7.14 -27.36
N THR A 15 27.51 6.67 -26.11
CA THR A 15 28.35 5.68 -25.42
C THR A 15 27.62 5.24 -24.15
N ALA A 16 27.66 3.93 -23.88
CA ALA A 16 27.47 3.40 -22.54
C ALA A 16 28.51 4.05 -21.61
N VAL A 17 28.05 4.82 -20.63
CA VAL A 17 28.87 5.19 -19.48
C VAL A 17 28.64 4.10 -18.45
N GLU A 18 29.61 3.19 -18.37
CA GLU A 18 29.75 2.24 -17.28
C GLU A 18 29.87 3.01 -15.95
N PHE A 19 28.77 3.13 -15.22
CA PHE A 19 28.82 3.40 -13.79
C PHE A 19 29.08 2.08 -13.08
N LEU A 20 30.36 1.76 -12.92
CA LEU A 20 30.83 0.86 -11.87
C LEU A 20 30.64 1.57 -10.53
N ASP A 21 29.51 1.32 -9.87
CA ASP A 21 29.45 1.51 -8.42
C ASP A 21 29.46 0.13 -7.76
N GLY A 22 30.58 -0.15 -7.10
CA GLY A 22 30.80 -1.34 -6.29
C GLY A 22 29.95 -1.28 -5.04
N SER A 23 28.73 -1.76 -5.14
CA SER A 23 27.96 -2.20 -3.97
C SER A 23 27.59 -3.67 -4.16
N ASN A 24 28.40 -4.55 -3.59
CA ASN A 24 27.97 -5.91 -3.23
C ASN A 24 26.89 -5.78 -2.14
N GLY A 25 25.72 -5.30 -2.51
CA GLY A 25 24.51 -5.41 -1.72
C GLY A 25 23.93 -6.79 -2.00
N HIS A 26 23.87 -7.65 -0.99
CA HIS A 26 22.96 -8.80 -1.04
C HIS A 26 21.52 -8.26 -1.09
N HIS A 27 21.03 -7.92 -2.29
CA HIS A 27 19.61 -7.61 -2.49
C HIS A 27 18.84 -8.88 -2.13
N GLN A 28 18.18 -8.82 -0.97
CA GLN A 28 17.25 -9.86 -0.59
C GLN A 28 16.14 -9.84 -1.64
N ASN A 29 15.80 -10.98 -2.21
CA ASN A 29 14.60 -11.09 -3.04
C ASN A 29 13.51 -11.70 -2.19
N ILE A 30 12.31 -11.12 -2.24
CA ILE A 30 11.14 -11.82 -1.70
C ILE A 30 11.06 -13.16 -2.44
N PRO A 31 11.12 -14.31 -1.74
CA PRO A 31 11.18 -15.61 -2.41
C PRO A 31 10.05 -15.74 -3.43
N ALA A 32 10.36 -16.22 -4.64
CA ALA A 32 9.38 -16.35 -5.72
C ALA A 32 8.13 -17.17 -5.33
N LEU A 33 8.21 -17.93 -4.23
CA LEU A 33 7.13 -18.69 -3.62
C LEU A 33 6.08 -17.83 -2.87
N VAL A 34 5.83 -16.58 -3.25
CA VAL A 34 4.60 -15.84 -2.88
C VAL A 34 3.52 -16.04 -3.94
N VAL A 35 3.35 -17.29 -4.40
CA VAL A 35 2.42 -17.64 -5.49
C VAL A 35 1.00 -17.87 -4.95
N GLN A 36 0.82 -18.07 -3.65
CA GLN A 36 -0.48 -18.39 -3.04
C GLN A 36 -0.71 -17.63 -1.73
N GLY A 37 -1.10 -16.35 -1.84
CA GLY A 37 -1.79 -15.57 -0.80
C GLY A 37 -1.02 -15.31 0.50
N LEU A 38 -0.92 -14.05 0.91
CA LEU A 38 -0.33 -13.70 2.21
C LEU A 38 -1.28 -13.98 3.39
N ILE A 39 -2.53 -14.27 3.06
CA ILE A 39 -3.67 -14.42 3.96
C ILE A 39 -4.46 -15.68 3.62
N ILE A 40 -5.24 -16.17 4.58
CA ILE A 40 -6.14 -17.31 4.36
C ILE A 40 -7.59 -16.80 4.32
N PRO A 41 -8.31 -16.96 3.19
CA PRO A 41 -9.74 -16.73 3.12
C PRO A 41 -10.49 -17.64 4.09
N GLU A 42 -11.25 -17.07 5.02
CA GLU A 42 -12.09 -17.84 5.95
C GLU A 42 -13.49 -18.07 5.37
N ARG A 43 -14.18 -17.00 4.96
CA ARG A 43 -15.51 -17.09 4.33
C ARG A 43 -15.89 -15.81 3.57
N LYS A 44 -16.79 -15.94 2.60
CA LYS A 44 -17.43 -14.79 1.95
C LYS A 44 -18.45 -14.13 2.88
N VAL A 45 -18.50 -12.80 2.83
CA VAL A 45 -19.47 -11.93 3.50
C VAL A 45 -19.96 -10.87 2.50
N SER A 46 -20.98 -10.09 2.85
CA SER A 46 -21.56 -9.09 1.92
C SER A 46 -20.53 -8.08 1.40
N GLU A 47 -19.59 -7.70 2.27
CA GLU A 47 -18.57 -6.68 1.97
C GLU A 47 -17.28 -7.26 1.37
N GLY A 48 -17.21 -8.57 1.12
CA GLY A 48 -16.01 -9.22 0.58
C GLY A 48 -15.67 -10.55 1.24
N VAL A 49 -14.41 -10.74 1.61
CA VAL A 49 -13.89 -11.99 2.18
C VAL A 49 -13.34 -11.74 3.57
N LEU A 50 -13.88 -12.43 4.57
CA LEU A 50 -13.30 -12.48 5.91
C LEU A 50 -12.00 -13.29 5.85
N ILE A 51 -10.93 -12.75 6.42
CA ILE A 51 -9.60 -13.36 6.37
C ILE A 51 -9.10 -13.74 7.77
N LYS A 52 -8.13 -14.66 7.80
CA LYS A 52 -7.23 -14.85 8.95
C LYS A 52 -5.79 -14.74 8.46
N SER A 53 -4.94 -14.08 9.25
CA SER A 53 -3.51 -14.06 8.99
C SER A 53 -2.89 -15.21 9.75
N ILE A 54 -2.73 -16.34 9.07
CA ILE A 54 -1.91 -17.44 9.55
C ILE A 54 -0.98 -17.84 8.43
N SER A 55 0.08 -17.09 8.24
CA SER A 55 1.21 -17.59 7.48
C SER A 55 2.52 -17.17 8.14
N VAL A 56 3.39 -18.16 8.37
CA VAL A 56 4.82 -17.92 8.61
C VAL A 56 5.39 -17.01 7.51
N VAL A 57 4.82 -17.12 6.30
CA VAL A 57 5.11 -16.30 5.12
C VAL A 57 4.86 -14.81 5.35
N TRP A 58 3.69 -14.41 5.87
CA TRP A 58 3.39 -12.99 6.14
C TRP A 58 4.41 -12.41 7.12
N ARG A 59 4.70 -13.14 8.21
CA ARG A 59 5.69 -12.70 9.21
C ARG A 59 7.10 -12.61 8.62
N GLU A 60 7.48 -13.52 7.74
CA GLU A 60 8.77 -13.47 7.06
C GLU A 60 8.86 -12.24 6.16
N ILE A 61 7.85 -12.00 5.33
CA ILE A 61 7.84 -10.87 4.40
C ILE A 61 7.77 -9.55 5.17
N ALA A 62 6.99 -9.46 6.24
CA ALA A 62 6.97 -8.29 7.12
C ALA A 62 8.36 -8.03 7.75
N ARG A 63 9.09 -9.07 8.17
CA ARG A 63 10.48 -8.94 8.68
C ARG A 63 11.45 -8.47 7.59
N MET A 64 11.30 -8.98 6.37
CA MET A 64 12.09 -8.53 5.22
C MET A 64 11.82 -7.05 4.92
N LEU A 65 10.55 -6.64 4.85
CA LEU A 65 10.13 -5.25 4.61
C LEU A 65 10.56 -4.30 5.74
N ALA A 66 10.53 -4.75 7.00
CA ALA A 66 11.01 -3.99 8.13
C ALA A 66 12.53 -3.69 8.02
N LYS A 67 13.29 -4.61 7.43
CA LYS A 67 14.73 -4.45 7.20
C LYS A 67 15.05 -3.67 5.92
N ASP A 68 14.28 -3.89 4.87
CA ASP A 68 14.49 -3.32 3.54
C ASP A 68 13.15 -2.96 2.87
N TRP A 69 12.82 -1.67 2.87
CA TRP A 69 11.55 -1.18 2.32
C TRP A 69 11.46 -1.25 0.80
N GLU A 70 12.60 -1.29 0.10
CA GLU A 70 12.64 -1.36 -1.37
C GLU A 70 11.98 -2.64 -1.89
N LEU A 71 11.91 -3.68 -1.05
CA LEU A 71 11.20 -4.92 -1.34
C LEU A 71 9.69 -4.72 -1.53
N ALA A 72 9.09 -3.64 -1.01
CA ALA A 72 7.69 -3.32 -1.25
C ALA A 72 7.39 -3.15 -2.75
N SER A 73 8.37 -2.72 -3.55
CA SER A 73 8.24 -2.61 -5.01
C SER A 73 7.99 -3.96 -5.69
N GLN A 74 8.52 -5.07 -5.13
CA GLN A 74 8.42 -6.43 -5.66
C GLN A 74 7.04 -7.07 -5.48
N LEU A 75 6.22 -6.57 -4.54
CA LEU A 75 4.87 -7.08 -4.30
C LEU A 75 3.87 -6.49 -5.30
N THR A 76 2.96 -7.28 -5.84
CA THR A 76 1.83 -6.76 -6.63
C THR A 76 0.91 -5.89 -5.76
N PRO A 77 0.08 -4.99 -6.34
CA PRO A 77 -0.90 -4.21 -5.57
C PRO A 77 -1.79 -5.06 -4.66
N THR A 78 -2.24 -6.23 -5.14
CA THR A 78 -3.05 -7.16 -4.34
C THR A 78 -2.26 -7.79 -3.21
N GLN A 79 -1.02 -8.24 -3.45
CA GLN A 79 -0.18 -8.71 -2.36
C GLN A 79 0.05 -7.59 -1.33
N TRP A 80 0.14 -6.33 -1.77
CA TRP A 80 0.25 -5.21 -0.83
C TRP A 80 -1.01 -5.00 0.00
N GLU A 81 -2.20 -5.04 -0.60
CA GLU A 81 -3.49 -5.03 0.11
C GLU A 81 -3.57 -6.17 1.14
N GLU A 82 -3.16 -7.38 0.75
CA GLU A 82 -3.10 -8.54 1.65
C GLU A 82 -2.07 -8.35 2.79
N MET A 83 -0.90 -7.75 2.52
CA MET A 83 0.08 -7.42 3.56
C MET A 83 -0.52 -6.49 4.61
N VAL A 84 -1.19 -5.40 4.18
CA VAL A 84 -1.82 -4.44 5.09
C VAL A 84 -3.01 -5.05 5.83
N ALA A 85 -3.82 -5.89 5.16
CA ALA A 85 -4.91 -6.62 5.79
C ALA A 85 -4.40 -7.58 6.87
N GLY A 86 -3.31 -8.29 6.61
CA GLY A 86 -2.62 -9.12 7.60
C GLY A 86 -2.12 -8.30 8.79
N ALA A 87 -1.60 -7.09 8.56
CA ALA A 87 -1.16 -6.21 9.65
C ALA A 87 -2.31 -5.80 10.60
N TYR A 88 -3.49 -5.47 10.05
CA TYR A 88 -4.68 -5.22 10.87
C TYR A 88 -5.09 -6.44 11.68
N GLU A 89 -5.05 -7.64 11.07
CA GLU A 89 -5.39 -8.88 11.77
C GLU A 89 -4.41 -9.18 12.90
N GLN A 90 -3.09 -9.05 12.65
CA GLN A 90 -2.06 -9.23 13.68
C GLN A 90 -2.15 -8.20 14.81
N THR A 91 -2.76 -7.04 14.55
CA THR A 91 -3.09 -6.03 15.57
C THR A 91 -4.28 -6.44 16.45
N GLY A 92 -5.06 -7.44 16.03
CA GLY A 92 -6.22 -7.98 16.75
C GLY A 92 -7.58 -7.57 16.17
N TYR A 93 -7.61 -6.97 14.98
CA TYR A 93 -8.88 -6.67 14.30
C TYR A 93 -9.43 -7.90 13.59
N LYS A 94 -10.77 -7.96 13.48
CA LYS A 94 -11.44 -8.81 12.51
C LYS A 94 -11.43 -8.13 11.15
N VAL A 95 -10.82 -8.75 10.14
CA VAL A 95 -10.53 -8.11 8.86
C VAL A 95 -11.31 -8.73 7.71
N VAL A 96 -11.97 -7.89 6.93
CA VAL A 96 -12.58 -8.23 5.63
C VAL A 96 -11.80 -7.51 4.54
N LEU A 97 -11.30 -8.25 3.56
CA LEU A 97 -10.82 -7.70 2.30
C LEU A 97 -12.00 -7.51 1.35
N THR A 98 -12.10 -6.32 0.75
CA THR A 98 -13.17 -6.03 -0.20
C THR A 98 -12.85 -6.62 -1.58
N PRO A 99 -13.86 -6.80 -2.46
CA PRO A 99 -13.62 -7.20 -3.83
C PRO A 99 -12.82 -6.14 -4.59
N ARG A 100 -11.97 -6.56 -5.54
CA ARG A 100 -11.12 -5.65 -6.34
C ARG A 100 -11.89 -4.66 -7.25
N SER A 101 -13.18 -4.91 -7.46
CA SER A 101 -14.07 -4.09 -8.27
C SER A 101 -15.36 -3.84 -7.51
N GLY A 102 -15.86 -2.60 -7.54
CA GLY A 102 -17.05 -2.23 -6.76
C GLY A 102 -16.77 -2.18 -5.25
N ASP A 103 -15.51 -1.94 -4.89
CA ASP A 103 -15.05 -1.76 -3.51
C ASP A 103 -15.56 -0.44 -2.88
N HIS A 104 -16.05 0.47 -3.73
CA HIS A 104 -16.49 1.81 -3.36
C HIS A 104 -15.37 2.61 -2.66
N GLY A 105 -14.11 2.41 -3.06
CA GLY A 105 -12.97 3.19 -2.57
C GLY A 105 -12.41 2.77 -1.20
N ARG A 106 -12.59 1.51 -0.81
CA ARG A 106 -12.01 0.92 0.41
C ARG A 106 -11.56 -0.51 0.12
N ASP A 107 -10.32 -0.82 0.47
CA ASP A 107 -9.69 -2.11 0.21
C ASP A 107 -9.85 -3.06 1.43
N ILE A 108 -9.95 -2.48 2.63
CA ILE A 108 -9.96 -3.20 3.90
C ILE A 108 -11.09 -2.68 4.81
N ILE A 109 -11.78 -3.60 5.48
CA ILE A 109 -12.67 -3.30 6.60
C ILE A 109 -12.15 -4.03 7.84
N ALA A 110 -11.63 -3.28 8.81
CA ALA A 110 -11.12 -3.81 10.07
C ALA A 110 -12.08 -3.46 11.21
N THR A 111 -12.54 -4.45 11.97
CA THR A 111 -13.51 -4.25 13.06
C THR A 111 -12.98 -4.80 14.38
N SER A 112 -13.07 -3.98 15.43
CA SER A 112 -12.88 -4.43 16.82
C SER A 112 -14.22 -4.32 17.55
N THR A 113 -14.58 -5.36 18.29
CA THR A 113 -15.88 -5.50 18.96
C THR A 113 -15.72 -5.57 20.47
N GLY A 114 -16.69 -5.03 21.21
CA GLY A 114 -16.69 -4.98 22.68
C GLY A 114 -17.08 -3.60 23.20
N ILE A 115 -16.65 -3.25 24.41
CA ILE A 115 -16.77 -1.89 24.94
C ILE A 115 -15.97 -0.96 24.03
N GLY A 116 -16.63 0.00 23.38
CA GLY A 116 -15.99 0.92 22.42
C GLY A 116 -15.71 0.28 21.06
N SER A 117 -16.69 -0.42 20.47
CA SER A 117 -16.54 -1.05 19.15
C SER A 117 -16.13 -0.04 18.07
N VAL A 118 -15.19 -0.42 17.21
CA VAL A 118 -14.61 0.42 16.16
C VAL A 118 -14.69 -0.30 14.81
N LYS A 119 -15.12 0.42 13.77
CA LYS A 119 -15.01 -0.02 12.37
C LYS A 119 -14.09 0.93 11.60
N ILE A 120 -13.00 0.40 11.07
CA ILE A 120 -12.02 1.12 10.26
C ILE A 120 -12.24 0.77 8.79
N LEU A 121 -12.27 1.77 7.92
CA LEU A 121 -12.22 1.62 6.47
C LEU A 121 -10.80 1.96 6.00
N GLY A 122 -10.07 0.98 5.47
CA GLY A 122 -8.72 1.16 4.94
C GLY A 122 -8.74 1.37 3.43
N SER A 123 -8.04 2.39 2.95
CA SER A 123 -7.62 2.48 1.54
C SER A 123 -6.11 2.30 1.43
N VAL A 124 -5.69 1.44 0.51
CA VAL A 124 -4.31 1.00 0.34
C VAL A 124 -3.80 1.51 -1.01
N LYS A 125 -2.69 2.27 -0.98
CA LYS A 125 -2.08 2.85 -2.18
C LYS A 125 -0.65 2.36 -2.35
N LYS A 126 -0.44 1.42 -3.27
CA LYS A 126 0.92 1.00 -3.64
C LYS A 126 1.44 1.91 -4.76
N TYR A 127 2.13 2.99 -4.40
CA TYR A 127 2.73 3.94 -5.35
C TYR A 127 4.25 3.79 -5.43
N ALA A 128 4.79 4.03 -6.62
CA ALA A 128 6.22 4.11 -6.83
C ALA A 128 6.82 5.34 -6.12
N HIS A 129 8.13 5.30 -5.86
CA HIS A 129 8.83 6.44 -5.28
C HIS A 129 8.61 7.71 -6.12
N GLY A 130 8.45 8.86 -5.46
CA GLY A 130 8.13 10.14 -6.11
C GLY A 130 6.65 10.36 -6.45
N HIS A 131 5.81 9.32 -6.46
CA HIS A 131 4.37 9.47 -6.65
C HIS A 131 3.66 9.57 -5.31
N ARG A 132 2.92 10.65 -5.10
CA ARG A 132 2.30 10.96 -3.80
C ARG A 132 0.79 10.76 -3.84
N VAL A 133 0.23 10.39 -2.70
CA VAL A 133 -1.22 10.39 -2.50
C VAL A 133 -1.70 11.83 -2.45
N ASP A 134 -2.69 12.17 -3.25
CA ASP A 134 -3.23 13.52 -3.36
C ASP A 134 -4.42 13.76 -2.41
N ALA A 135 -4.91 15.00 -2.43
CA ALA A 135 -6.06 15.40 -1.62
C ALA A 135 -7.36 14.71 -2.07
N GLU A 136 -7.47 14.31 -3.34
CA GLU A 136 -8.67 13.67 -3.87
C GLU A 136 -8.86 12.27 -3.30
N ALA A 137 -7.79 11.49 -3.16
CA ALA A 137 -7.83 10.21 -2.46
C ALA A 137 -8.36 10.36 -1.01
N CYS A 138 -7.96 11.43 -0.33
CA CYS A 138 -8.43 11.74 1.03
C CYS A 138 -9.93 12.10 1.05
N ARG A 139 -10.37 12.99 0.15
CA ARG A 139 -11.78 13.40 0.03
C ARG A 139 -12.68 12.23 -0.37
N SER A 140 -12.21 11.38 -1.27
CA SER A 140 -12.91 10.16 -1.67
C SER A 140 -13.17 9.27 -0.45
N LEU A 141 -12.15 8.96 0.36
CA LEU A 141 -12.35 8.13 1.55
C LEU A 141 -13.24 8.82 2.59
N LEU A 142 -13.15 10.15 2.75
CA LEU A 142 -14.07 10.91 3.60
C LEU A 142 -15.53 10.78 3.12
N GLY A 143 -15.78 10.83 1.81
CA GLY A 143 -17.12 10.60 1.24
C GLY A 143 -17.65 9.20 1.58
N VAL A 144 -16.81 8.18 1.49
CA VAL A 144 -17.16 6.80 1.89
C VAL A 144 -17.47 6.72 3.39
N LEU A 145 -16.68 7.39 4.23
CA LEU A 145 -16.93 7.45 5.68
C LEU A 145 -18.22 8.17 6.04
N SER A 146 -18.64 9.16 5.25
CA SER A 146 -19.91 9.87 5.45
C SER A 146 -21.11 9.00 5.04
N ALA A 147 -20.95 8.15 4.01
CA ALA A 147 -22.00 7.24 3.57
C ALA A 147 -22.17 6.02 4.49
N ASP A 148 -21.10 5.58 5.17
CA ASP A 148 -21.13 4.46 6.11
C ASP A 148 -21.25 4.94 7.56
N GLN A 149 -22.49 5.03 8.06
CA GLN A 149 -22.79 5.45 9.44
C GLN A 149 -22.16 4.54 10.51
N LYS A 150 -21.76 3.31 10.17
CA LYS A 150 -21.10 2.39 11.11
C LYS A 150 -19.59 2.58 11.15
N ALA A 151 -19.01 3.29 10.18
CA ALA A 151 -17.58 3.56 10.15
C ALA A 151 -17.18 4.55 11.24
N SER A 152 -16.13 4.23 11.97
CA SER A 152 -15.55 5.05 13.04
C SER A 152 -14.39 5.90 12.53
N LYS A 153 -13.57 5.36 11.63
CA LYS A 153 -12.35 6.00 11.11
C LYS A 153 -12.02 5.47 9.71
N GLY A 154 -11.42 6.32 8.89
CA GLY A 154 -10.73 5.90 7.66
C GLY A 154 -9.23 5.98 7.82
N ILE A 155 -8.49 5.05 7.22
CA ILE A 155 -7.03 5.09 7.20
C ILE A 155 -6.56 4.94 5.76
N ILE A 156 -5.77 5.88 5.27
CA ILE A 156 -5.06 5.73 3.99
C ILE A 156 -3.64 5.30 4.31
N THR A 157 -3.25 4.18 3.72
CA THR A 157 -1.88 3.65 3.79
C THR A 157 -1.23 3.77 2.42
N THR A 158 0.05 4.13 2.38
CA THR A 158 0.81 4.19 1.13
C THR A 158 2.23 3.68 1.29
N THR A 159 2.78 3.06 0.25
CA THR A 159 4.22 2.74 0.16
C THR A 159 5.11 3.97 -0.03
N SER A 160 4.51 5.10 -0.42
CA SER A 160 5.17 6.37 -0.72
C SER A 160 4.82 7.41 0.35
N ASP A 161 4.54 8.65 -0.05
CA ASP A 161 4.17 9.75 0.85
C ASP A 161 2.90 10.47 0.39
N PHE A 162 2.44 11.41 1.21
CA PHE A 162 1.32 12.28 0.92
C PHE A 162 1.79 13.58 0.27
N ALA A 163 0.95 14.17 -0.59
CA ALA A 163 1.23 15.45 -1.21
C ALA A 163 1.48 16.52 -0.13
N PRO A 164 2.37 17.51 -0.39
CA PRO A 164 2.59 18.62 0.54
C PRO A 164 1.25 19.28 0.90
N GLN A 165 1.14 19.80 2.12
CA GLN A 165 -0.03 20.52 2.61
C GLN A 165 -1.32 19.71 2.80
N ILE A 166 -1.37 18.41 2.52
CA ILE A 166 -2.57 17.59 2.81
C ILE A 166 -3.01 17.70 4.27
N ARG A 167 -2.04 17.74 5.20
CA ARG A 167 -2.32 17.88 6.64
C ARG A 167 -2.86 19.27 7.04
N THR A 168 -2.70 20.28 6.19
CA THR A 168 -3.19 21.64 6.39
C THR A 168 -4.35 22.00 5.44
N ASP A 169 -4.76 21.08 4.56
CA ASP A 169 -5.86 21.31 3.63
C ASP A 169 -7.17 21.52 4.42
N PRO A 170 -7.90 22.62 4.23
CA PRO A 170 -9.09 22.95 5.02
C PRO A 170 -10.21 21.90 4.95
N SER A 171 -10.28 21.11 3.87
CA SER A 171 -11.28 20.06 3.70
C SER A 171 -10.87 18.71 4.32
N ILE A 172 -9.61 18.56 4.72
CA ILE A 172 -9.05 17.30 5.26
C ILE A 172 -8.64 17.47 6.72
N ALA A 173 -7.93 18.55 7.06
CA ALA A 173 -7.37 18.81 8.37
C ALA A 173 -8.38 18.65 9.53
N PRO A 174 -9.65 19.07 9.43
CA PRO A 174 -10.63 18.90 10.51
C PRO A 174 -10.90 17.43 10.89
N PHE A 175 -10.61 16.49 10.01
CA PHE A 175 -10.82 15.05 10.22
C PHE A 175 -9.58 14.35 10.78
N LEU A 176 -8.40 14.98 10.75
CA LEU A 176 -7.15 14.40 11.21
C LEU A 176 -6.95 14.58 12.73
N PRO A 177 -6.30 13.62 13.43
CA PRO A 177 -6.05 12.24 13.00
C PRO A 177 -7.23 11.31 13.32
N THR A 178 -8.28 11.79 13.99
CA THR A 178 -9.26 10.94 14.68
C THR A 178 -10.25 10.29 13.73
N ARG A 179 -10.78 11.02 12.75
CA ARG A 179 -11.74 10.51 11.76
C ARG A 179 -11.06 9.98 10.50
N LEU A 180 -9.95 10.61 10.09
CA LEU A 180 -9.09 10.18 9.01
C LEU A 180 -7.65 10.10 9.50
N GLU A 181 -6.94 9.04 9.11
CA GLU A 181 -5.52 8.85 9.43
C GLU A 181 -4.73 8.61 8.16
N LEU A 182 -3.53 9.19 8.10
CA LEU A 182 -2.64 9.15 6.95
C LEU A 182 -1.33 8.50 7.38
N MET A 183 -1.06 7.31 6.83
CA MET A 183 0.09 6.48 7.16
C MET A 183 0.97 6.32 5.92
N ASN A 184 2.12 6.99 5.90
CA ASN A 184 3.03 6.94 4.77
C ASN A 184 3.95 5.71 4.85
N GLY A 185 4.87 5.56 3.89
CA GLY A 185 5.76 4.40 3.84
C GLY A 185 6.60 4.22 5.10
N ILE A 186 7.05 5.32 5.73
CA ILE A 186 7.84 5.27 6.96
C ILE A 186 7.00 4.77 8.13
N ASP A 187 5.82 5.35 8.33
CA ASP A 187 4.91 4.95 9.42
C ASP A 187 4.39 3.52 9.22
N LEU A 188 4.15 3.12 7.97
CA LEU A 188 3.70 1.78 7.61
C LEU A 188 4.82 0.74 7.81
N GLN A 189 6.06 1.04 7.41
CA GLN A 189 7.21 0.19 7.68
C GLN A 189 7.41 0.00 9.18
N LYS A 190 7.32 1.09 9.95
CA LYS A 190 7.42 1.03 11.41
C LYS A 190 6.34 0.13 12.01
N TRP A 191 5.08 0.27 11.58
CA TRP A 191 4.00 -0.58 12.08
C TRP A 191 4.25 -2.06 11.79
N LEU A 192 4.71 -2.40 10.58
CA LEU A 192 5.09 -3.79 10.24
C LEU A 192 6.27 -4.30 11.09
N SER A 193 7.26 -3.45 11.35
CA SER A 193 8.38 -3.76 12.24
C SER A 193 7.92 -4.05 13.68
N ASP A 194 7.03 -3.21 14.21
CA ASP A 194 6.49 -3.37 15.57
C ASP A 194 5.67 -4.66 15.73
N LEU A 195 5.01 -5.12 14.67
CA LEU A 195 4.25 -6.38 14.65
C LEU A 195 5.14 -7.62 14.57
N THR A 196 6.37 -7.49 14.06
CA THR A 196 7.30 -8.62 13.91
C THR A 196 8.33 -8.72 15.02
N SER A 197 8.42 -7.69 15.87
CA SER A 197 9.31 -7.63 17.03
C SER A 197 8.71 -8.20 18.32
N LYS A 198 7.45 -8.67 18.27
CA LYS A 198 6.71 -9.29 19.37
C LYS A 198 6.80 -10.82 19.28
#